data_AF-A0A1L8HQ41-F1
#
_entry.id   AF-A0A1L8HQ41-F1
#
_cell.length_a   1.000
_cell.length_b   1.000
_cell.length_c   1.000
_cell.angle_alpha   90.00
_cell.angle_beta   90.00
_cell.angle_gamma   90.00
#
_symmetry.space_group_name_H-M   'P 1'
#
loop_
_entity.id
_entity.type
_entity.pdbx_description
1 polymer ?
#
loop_
_entity_poly.entity_id
_entity_poly.type
_entity_poly.pdbx_seq_one_letter_code
_entity_poly.pdbx_strand_id
1 'polypeptide(L)'
;MVLIKEFRVVLPCSVEEYQVGQLYSVAEASKNETGGGEGIEVLKNEPYEKDGEKGQYTHKIYHLKSKVPGFVKLFAPEGSLVFHEKAWNAFPYCRTIVTNEYMKDDFFIKIETWHKPDMGTQENVHCLDPNIWKSVDVIDIDIADRSQVEHADYKASEDPAIFQSVKTKRGPLGPNWKKELVNSEDCPRMCAYKLVTIKFKWWGLQNKVESFIQKQEKRIFTNFHRQLFCWIDDWIDLTMEDIRRMEDKTQRELEAMRKGGAIRGTSAADQ
;
A
#
# COMPACT_ATOMS: atom_id res chain seq x y z
N MET A 1 -4.21 -21.25 11.24
CA MET A 1 -2.85 -20.70 11.16
C MET A 1 -2.94 -19.46 10.27
N VAL A 2 -2.16 -18.43 10.57
CA VAL A 2 -2.07 -17.18 9.79
C VAL A 2 -0.60 -16.91 9.50
N LEU A 3 -0.30 -16.22 8.40
CA LEU A 3 1.06 -15.79 8.05
C LEU A 3 1.23 -14.30 8.34
N ILE A 4 2.22 -13.96 9.17
CA ILE A 4 2.47 -12.58 9.62
C ILE A 4 3.87 -12.15 9.18
N LYS A 5 3.97 -10.97 8.55
CA LYS A 5 5.23 -10.31 8.22
C LYS A 5 5.14 -8.82 8.51
N GLU A 6 6.25 -8.18 8.89
CA GLU A 6 6.34 -6.73 9.04
C GLU A 6 7.22 -6.16 7.93
N PHE A 7 6.66 -5.27 7.11
CA PHE A 7 7.41 -4.55 6.08
C PHE A 7 7.78 -3.17 6.61
N ARG A 8 9.07 -2.86 6.65
CA ARG A 8 9.59 -1.56 7.09
C ARG A 8 9.99 -0.74 5.87
N VAL A 9 9.39 0.43 5.72
CA VAL A 9 9.68 1.35 4.61
C VAL A 9 10.18 2.67 5.17
N VAL A 10 11.50 2.87 5.13
CA VAL A 10 12.13 4.15 5.45
C VAL A 10 11.93 5.10 4.27
N LEU A 11 11.64 6.38 4.56
CA LEU A 11 11.37 7.41 3.55
C LEU A 11 12.04 8.75 3.90
N PRO A 12 12.54 9.50 2.90
CA PRO A 12 13.09 10.85 3.05
C PRO A 12 11.97 11.91 3.07
N CYS A 13 11.00 11.74 3.97
CA CYS A 13 9.92 12.67 4.24
C CYS A 13 9.55 12.63 5.72
N SER A 14 8.89 13.66 6.23
CA SER A 14 8.37 13.68 7.61
C SER A 14 7.11 12.82 7.72
N VAL A 15 6.70 12.52 8.96
CA VAL A 15 5.44 11.80 9.22
C VAL A 15 4.24 12.64 8.75
N GLU A 16 4.29 13.95 8.92
CA GLU A 16 3.25 14.90 8.50
C GLU A 16 3.17 15.01 6.97
N GLU A 17 4.32 15.11 6.29
CA GLU A 17 4.39 15.09 4.82
C GLU A 17 3.83 13.78 4.26
N TYR A 18 4.19 12.65 4.87
CA TYR A 18 3.70 11.34 4.45
C TYR A 18 2.17 11.23 4.52
N GLN A 19 1.52 11.88 5.49
CA GLN A 19 0.06 11.86 5.60
C GLN A 19 -0.62 12.38 4.32
N VAL A 20 -0.10 13.50 3.78
CA VAL A 20 -0.59 14.09 2.52
C VAL A 20 -0.17 13.24 1.32
N GLY A 21 1.13 12.91 1.24
CA GLY A 21 1.69 12.18 0.11
C GLY A 21 1.09 10.79 -0.07
N GLN A 22 0.77 10.09 1.02
CA GLN A 22 0.09 8.80 0.97
C GLN A 22 -1.30 8.91 0.35
N LEU A 23 -2.11 9.89 0.77
CA LEU A 23 -3.48 10.05 0.27
C LEU A 23 -3.49 10.46 -1.20
N TYR A 24 -2.61 11.38 -1.61
CA TYR A 24 -2.40 11.72 -3.02
C TYR A 24 -2.01 10.47 -3.83
N SER A 25 -1.01 9.74 -3.37
CA SER A 25 -0.48 8.59 -4.12
C SER A 25 -1.48 7.45 -4.20
N VAL A 26 -2.33 7.26 -3.18
CA VAL A 26 -3.43 6.28 -3.21
C VAL A 26 -4.44 6.67 -4.29
N ALA A 27 -4.80 7.96 -4.42
CA ALA A 27 -5.72 8.43 -5.44
C ALA A 27 -5.16 8.18 -6.86
N GLU A 28 -3.90 8.54 -7.12
CA GLU A 28 -3.27 8.36 -8.42
C GLU A 28 -3.01 6.89 -8.77
N ALA A 29 -2.49 6.09 -7.82
CA ALA A 29 -2.33 4.64 -8.01
C ALA A 29 -3.69 3.96 -8.28
N SER A 30 -4.76 4.40 -7.62
CA SER A 30 -6.11 3.87 -7.88
C SER A 30 -6.55 4.11 -9.31
N LYS A 31 -6.27 5.30 -9.88
CA LYS A 31 -6.58 5.62 -11.28
C LYS A 31 -5.75 4.77 -12.24
N ASN A 32 -4.47 4.57 -11.94
CA ASN A 32 -3.58 3.73 -12.75
C ASN A 32 -4.02 2.26 -12.80
N GLU A 33 -4.71 1.79 -11.77
CA GLU A 33 -5.19 0.41 -11.65
C GLU A 33 -6.65 0.21 -12.10
N THR A 34 -7.36 1.25 -12.52
CA THR A 34 -8.80 1.19 -12.81
C THR A 34 -9.12 1.38 -14.29
N GLY A 35 -9.91 0.47 -14.87
CA GLY A 35 -10.30 0.50 -16.28
C GLY A 35 -10.95 -0.79 -16.76
N GLY A 36 -11.85 -0.71 -17.74
CA GLY A 36 -12.36 -1.89 -18.46
C GLY A 36 -13.11 -2.89 -17.58
N GLY A 37 -13.85 -2.41 -16.59
CA GLY A 37 -14.62 -3.22 -15.64
C GLY A 37 -13.87 -3.65 -14.38
N GLU A 38 -12.56 -3.41 -14.30
CA GLU A 38 -11.69 -3.82 -13.19
C GLU A 38 -11.06 -2.62 -12.47
N GLY A 39 -10.50 -2.87 -11.28
CA GLY A 39 -9.86 -1.86 -10.43
C GLY A 39 -10.66 -1.50 -9.19
N ILE A 40 -10.61 -0.22 -8.81
CA ILE A 40 -11.03 0.24 -7.49
C ILE A 40 -12.36 0.99 -7.59
N GLU A 41 -13.29 0.64 -6.72
CA GLU A 41 -14.56 1.33 -6.51
C GLU A 41 -14.63 1.83 -5.08
N VAL A 42 -14.86 3.13 -4.87
CA VAL A 42 -14.97 3.72 -3.53
C VAL A 42 -16.45 3.82 -3.16
N LEU A 43 -16.87 3.07 -2.14
CA LEU A 43 -18.25 3.08 -1.63
C LEU A 43 -18.45 4.12 -0.53
N LYS A 44 -17.46 4.25 0.36
CA LYS A 44 -17.48 5.21 1.47
C LYS A 44 -16.12 5.86 1.63
N ASN A 45 -16.14 7.15 1.92
CA ASN A 45 -15.01 7.93 2.40
C ASN A 45 -15.56 8.98 3.36
N GLU A 46 -15.56 8.69 4.66
CA GLU A 46 -16.21 9.54 5.67
C GLU A 46 -15.37 9.61 6.96
N PRO A 47 -15.39 10.73 7.69
CA PRO A 47 -14.78 10.79 9.01
C PRO A 47 -15.49 9.83 9.97
N TYR A 48 -14.75 9.28 10.95
CA TYR A 48 -15.32 8.47 12.02
C TYR A 48 -14.77 8.89 13.39
N GLU A 49 -15.56 8.61 14.41
CA GLU A 49 -15.17 8.69 15.81
C GLU A 49 -15.72 7.45 16.52
N LYS A 50 -14.84 6.67 17.14
CA LYS A 50 -15.21 5.46 17.87
C LYS A 50 -14.26 5.22 19.03
N ASP A 51 -14.80 5.00 20.23
CA ASP A 51 -14.03 4.69 21.44
C ASP A 51 -12.88 5.67 21.73
N GLY A 52 -13.07 6.95 21.37
CA GLY A 52 -12.06 8.02 21.52
C GLY A 52 -11.05 8.12 20.36
N GLU A 53 -11.02 7.16 19.44
CA GLU A 53 -10.24 7.22 18.20
C GLU A 53 -11.01 8.02 17.15
N LYS A 54 -10.31 8.95 16.49
CA LYS A 54 -10.85 9.77 15.39
C LYS A 54 -9.99 9.59 14.15
N GLY A 55 -10.63 9.55 12.98
CA GLY A 55 -9.91 9.35 11.75
C GLY A 55 -10.81 9.38 10.52
N GLN A 56 -10.30 8.83 9.42
CA GLN A 56 -11.06 8.62 8.19
C GLN A 56 -11.37 7.13 8.00
N TYR A 57 -12.64 6.83 7.75
CA TYR A 57 -13.10 5.51 7.36
C TYR A 57 -13.27 5.46 5.84
N THR A 58 -12.74 4.41 5.23
CA THR A 58 -13.01 4.12 3.82
C THR A 58 -13.51 2.69 3.65
N HIS A 59 -14.43 2.52 2.69
CA HIS A 59 -14.85 1.22 2.20
C HIS A 59 -14.69 1.21 0.69
N LYS A 60 -13.81 0.34 0.18
CA LYS A 60 -13.56 0.16 -1.25
C LYS A 60 -13.83 -1.28 -1.67
N ILE A 61 -14.12 -1.46 -2.95
CA ILE A 61 -14.21 -2.75 -3.60
C ILE A 61 -13.09 -2.86 -4.64
N TYR A 62 -12.37 -3.98 -4.61
CA TYR A 62 -11.37 -4.36 -5.61
C TYR A 62 -11.95 -5.41 -6.56
N HIS A 63 -12.08 -5.01 -7.82
CA HIS A 63 -12.55 -5.84 -8.92
C HIS A 63 -11.34 -6.41 -9.68
N LEU A 64 -10.95 -7.66 -9.40
CA LEU A 64 -9.67 -8.24 -9.84
C LEU A 64 -9.79 -9.40 -10.85
N LYS A 65 -10.84 -9.43 -11.67
CA LYS A 65 -11.20 -10.59 -12.51
C LYS A 65 -10.03 -11.11 -13.35
N SER A 66 -9.46 -10.30 -14.24
CA SER A 66 -8.35 -10.72 -15.11
C SER A 66 -6.98 -10.59 -14.45
N LYS A 67 -6.85 -9.71 -13.44
CA LYS A 67 -5.58 -9.36 -12.77
C LYS A 67 -5.00 -10.41 -11.83
N VAL A 68 -5.78 -11.42 -11.42
CA VAL A 68 -5.27 -12.52 -10.56
C VAL A 68 -4.62 -13.65 -11.37
N PRO A 69 -3.66 -14.40 -10.77
CA PRO A 69 -3.04 -15.56 -11.41
C PRO A 69 -4.04 -16.64 -11.85
N GLY A 70 -3.70 -17.38 -12.90
CA GLY A 70 -4.53 -18.47 -13.41
C GLY A 70 -4.86 -19.55 -12.37
N PHE A 71 -3.93 -19.86 -11.46
CA PHE A 71 -4.18 -20.83 -10.40
C PHE A 71 -5.26 -20.36 -9.41
N VAL A 72 -5.41 -19.05 -9.19
CA VAL A 72 -6.48 -18.47 -8.35
C VAL A 72 -7.83 -18.59 -9.05
N LYS A 73 -7.86 -18.32 -10.37
CA LYS A 73 -9.07 -18.45 -11.19
C LYS A 73 -9.61 -19.88 -11.23
N LEU A 74 -8.76 -20.90 -11.12
CA LEU A 74 -9.16 -22.30 -11.23
C LEU A 74 -10.14 -22.75 -10.12
N PHE A 75 -10.05 -22.16 -8.92
CA PHE A 75 -10.89 -22.53 -7.78
C PHE A 75 -11.83 -21.41 -7.32
N ALA A 76 -11.75 -20.22 -7.91
CA ALA A 76 -12.61 -19.08 -7.62
C ALA A 76 -13.85 -19.12 -8.54
N PRO A 77 -15.07 -19.29 -8.03
CA PRO A 77 -16.29 -19.17 -8.82
C PRO A 77 -16.37 -17.81 -9.55
N GLU A 78 -17.11 -17.73 -10.66
CA GLU A 78 -17.32 -16.46 -11.34
C GLU A 78 -17.95 -15.43 -10.39
N GLY A 79 -17.38 -14.22 -10.36
CA GLY A 79 -17.80 -13.15 -9.44
C GLY A 79 -17.20 -13.21 -8.03
N SER A 80 -16.48 -14.29 -7.66
CA SER A 80 -15.86 -14.40 -6.34
C SER A 80 -14.55 -13.63 -6.17
N LEU A 81 -14.00 -13.02 -7.24
CA LEU A 81 -12.77 -12.23 -7.23
C LEU A 81 -13.03 -10.74 -6.95
N VAL A 82 -13.98 -10.50 -6.04
CA VAL A 82 -14.35 -9.20 -5.53
C VAL A 82 -13.93 -9.14 -4.07
N PHE A 83 -13.12 -8.15 -3.72
CA PHE A 83 -12.58 -8.00 -2.37
C PHE A 83 -13.03 -6.68 -1.76
N HIS A 84 -13.42 -6.72 -0.50
CA HIS A 84 -13.87 -5.55 0.24
C HIS A 84 -12.74 -5.07 1.13
N GLU A 85 -12.20 -3.90 0.83
CA GLU A 85 -11.27 -3.20 1.71
C GLU A 85 -12.05 -2.26 2.63
N LYS A 86 -11.83 -2.39 3.93
CA LYS A 86 -12.27 -1.42 4.94
C LYS A 86 -11.04 -0.90 5.67
N ALA A 87 -10.85 0.41 5.69
CA ALA A 87 -9.72 1.03 6.37
C ALA A 87 -10.18 2.08 7.38
N TRP A 88 -9.52 2.09 8.53
CA TRP A 88 -9.65 3.04 9.63
C TRP A 88 -8.30 3.75 9.77
N ASN A 89 -8.24 4.96 9.20
CA ASN A 89 -7.04 5.78 9.18
C ASN A 89 -7.11 6.83 10.30
N ALA A 90 -6.54 6.49 11.45
CA ALA A 90 -6.34 7.38 12.60
C ALA A 90 -4.86 7.79 12.68
N PHE A 91 -4.38 8.41 11.60
CA PHE A 91 -2.98 8.75 11.41
C PHE A 91 -2.36 9.37 12.69
N PRO A 92 -1.20 8.87 13.18
CA PRO A 92 -0.20 8.06 12.47
C PRO A 92 -0.42 6.54 12.50
N TYR A 93 -1.54 6.05 13.06
CA TYR A 93 -1.91 4.65 12.98
C TYR A 93 -2.97 4.41 11.89
N CYS A 94 -2.87 3.30 11.17
CA CYS A 94 -3.88 2.91 10.21
C CYS A 94 -4.13 1.40 10.28
N ARG A 95 -5.40 1.00 10.22
CA ARG A 95 -5.80 -0.40 10.14
C ARG A 95 -6.65 -0.61 8.90
N THR A 96 -6.21 -1.53 8.03
CA THR A 96 -6.93 -1.96 6.84
C THR A 96 -7.26 -3.44 6.94
N ILE A 97 -8.49 -3.81 6.58
CA ILE A 97 -8.96 -5.19 6.53
C ILE A 97 -9.57 -5.43 5.15
N VAL A 98 -9.02 -6.40 4.44
CA VAL A 98 -9.53 -6.89 3.16
C VAL A 98 -10.20 -8.23 3.38
N THR A 99 -11.45 -8.37 2.97
CA THR A 99 -12.23 -9.60 3.06
C THR A 99 -12.81 -10.01 1.71
N ASN A 100 -13.33 -11.24 1.66
CA ASN A 100 -13.96 -11.80 0.48
C ASN A 100 -15.27 -12.47 0.88
N GLU A 101 -16.38 -12.11 0.24
CA GLU A 101 -17.71 -12.58 0.64
C GLU A 101 -17.87 -14.10 0.49
N TYR A 102 -17.27 -14.69 -0.55
CA TYR A 102 -17.34 -16.12 -0.80
C TYR A 102 -16.60 -16.93 0.27
N MET A 103 -15.39 -16.50 0.63
CA MET A 103 -14.56 -17.18 1.63
C MET A 103 -14.95 -16.89 3.09
N LYS A 104 -15.74 -15.85 3.35
CA LYS A 104 -16.16 -15.46 4.71
C LYS A 104 -14.95 -15.38 5.66
N ASP A 105 -15.01 -16.04 6.81
CA ASP A 105 -13.97 -16.03 7.83
C ASP A 105 -12.70 -16.80 7.42
N ASP A 106 -12.74 -17.57 6.34
CA ASP A 106 -11.58 -18.34 5.86
C ASP A 106 -10.59 -17.48 5.07
N PHE A 107 -10.93 -16.21 4.80
CA PHE A 107 -10.03 -15.23 4.18
C PHE A 107 -10.02 -13.89 4.90
N PHE A 108 -8.83 -13.39 5.20
CA PHE A 108 -8.62 -11.95 5.35
C PHE A 108 -7.17 -11.57 5.06
N ILE A 109 -6.97 -10.32 4.65
CA ILE A 109 -5.69 -9.62 4.71
C ILE A 109 -5.88 -8.46 5.68
N LYS A 110 -5.05 -8.38 6.72
CA LYS A 110 -5.07 -7.28 7.68
C LYS A 110 -3.72 -6.58 7.63
N ILE A 111 -3.75 -5.27 7.37
CA ILE A 111 -2.57 -4.42 7.32
C ILE A 111 -2.71 -3.40 8.45
N GLU A 112 -1.83 -3.49 9.44
CA GLU A 112 -1.75 -2.53 10.54
C GLU A 112 -0.46 -1.74 10.38
N THR A 113 -0.56 -0.41 10.32
CA THR A 113 0.58 0.44 10.03
C THR A 113 0.79 1.47 11.13
N TRP A 114 2.03 1.54 11.63
CA TRP A 114 2.52 2.67 12.40
C TRP A 114 3.46 3.50 11.54
N HIS A 115 3.25 4.82 11.51
CA HIS A 115 4.17 5.78 10.91
C HIS A 115 4.94 6.46 12.04
N LYS A 116 6.28 6.31 12.07
CA LYS A 116 7.12 6.81 13.16
C LYS A 116 8.26 7.69 12.61
N PRO A 117 8.68 8.74 13.33
CA PRO A 117 9.76 9.62 12.92
C PRO A 117 11.13 9.01 13.25
N ASP A 118 11.43 7.83 12.69
CA ASP A 118 12.68 7.11 12.90
C ASP A 118 13.18 6.44 11.61
N MET A 119 14.19 5.58 11.75
CA MET A 119 14.84 4.86 10.65
C MET A 119 14.51 3.36 10.61
N GLY A 120 13.37 2.93 11.14
CA GLY A 120 12.99 1.51 11.08
C GLY A 120 13.61 0.63 12.16
N THR A 121 14.10 1.21 13.26
CA THR A 121 14.86 0.50 14.31
C THR A 121 14.02 0.04 15.50
N GLN A 122 12.73 0.39 15.57
CA GLN A 122 11.85 -0.04 16.65
C GLN A 122 11.39 -1.49 16.42
N GLU A 123 11.63 -2.35 17.42
CA GLU A 123 11.15 -3.73 17.40
C GLU A 123 9.74 -3.83 18.00
N ASN A 124 8.88 -4.65 17.40
CA ASN A 124 7.52 -4.94 17.87
C ASN A 124 6.69 -3.69 18.20
N VAL A 125 6.69 -2.68 17.31
CA VAL A 125 5.98 -1.40 17.52
C VAL A 125 4.45 -1.57 17.63
N HIS A 126 3.92 -2.70 17.15
CA HIS A 126 2.51 -3.09 17.26
C HIS A 126 2.19 -3.82 18.58
N CYS A 127 3.18 -4.02 19.44
CA CYS A 127 3.05 -4.67 20.74
C CYS A 127 2.37 -6.04 20.68
N LEU A 128 2.76 -6.86 19.70
CA LEU A 128 2.30 -8.24 19.61
C LEU A 128 2.79 -9.06 20.82
N ASP A 129 2.06 -10.13 21.12
CA ASP A 129 2.51 -11.13 22.09
C ASP A 129 3.92 -11.62 21.73
N PRO A 130 4.86 -11.75 22.70
CA PRO A 130 6.23 -12.14 22.42
C PRO A 130 6.39 -13.47 21.68
N ASN A 131 5.46 -14.42 21.83
CA ASN A 131 5.53 -15.69 21.11
C ASN A 131 5.08 -15.56 19.67
N ILE A 132 4.13 -14.66 19.39
CA ILE A 132 3.73 -14.32 18.03
C ILE A 132 4.87 -13.56 17.34
N TRP A 133 5.44 -12.55 18.01
CA TRP A 133 6.51 -11.70 17.46
C TRP A 133 7.72 -12.52 16.99
N LYS A 134 8.11 -13.57 17.72
CA LYS A 134 9.21 -14.48 17.33
C LYS A 134 9.02 -15.15 15.96
N SER A 135 7.78 -15.25 15.48
CA SER A 135 7.45 -15.84 14.17
C SER A 135 7.25 -14.81 13.05
N VAL A 136 7.34 -13.51 13.37
CA VAL A 136 7.19 -12.43 12.39
C VAL A 136 8.50 -12.23 11.65
N ASP A 137 8.47 -12.41 10.33
CA ASP A 137 9.58 -12.00 9.47
C ASP A 137 9.55 -10.49 9.26
N VAL A 138 10.62 -9.80 9.64
CA VAL A 138 10.83 -8.38 9.34
C VAL A 138 11.50 -8.26 7.97
N ILE A 139 10.92 -7.45 7.08
CA ILE A 139 11.38 -7.24 5.71
C ILE A 139 11.56 -5.75 5.47
N ASP A 140 12.81 -5.34 5.21
CA ASP A 140 13.08 -3.98 4.76
C ASP A 140 12.78 -3.82 3.27
N ILE A 141 12.08 -2.72 2.94
CA ILE A 141 11.88 -2.26 1.57
C ILE A 141 12.79 -1.06 1.35
N ASP A 142 13.63 -1.14 0.32
CA ASP A 142 14.48 -0.03 -0.10
C ASP A 142 13.97 0.54 -1.42
N ILE A 143 13.37 1.73 -1.36
CA ILE A 143 12.77 2.37 -2.53
C ILE A 143 13.81 2.76 -3.59
N ALA A 144 15.10 2.86 -3.25
CA ALA A 144 16.18 3.15 -4.19
C ALA A 144 16.78 1.89 -4.82
N ASP A 145 16.57 0.71 -4.23
CA ASP A 145 17.19 -0.54 -4.68
C ASP A 145 16.45 -1.12 -5.90
N ARG A 146 17.06 -0.95 -7.08
CA ARG A 146 16.54 -1.47 -8.35
C ARG A 146 16.30 -2.99 -8.32
N SER A 147 17.04 -3.75 -7.52
CA SER A 147 16.89 -5.22 -7.45
C SER A 147 15.58 -5.66 -6.79
N GLN A 148 14.90 -4.77 -6.06
CA GLN A 148 13.62 -5.05 -5.40
C GLN A 148 12.40 -4.78 -6.30
N VAL A 149 12.62 -4.32 -7.53
CA VAL A 149 11.58 -3.97 -8.49
C VAL A 149 11.56 -5.00 -9.62
N GLU A 150 10.38 -5.58 -9.86
CA GLU A 150 10.19 -6.51 -10.98
C GLU A 150 10.47 -5.82 -12.31
N HIS A 151 11.02 -6.56 -13.29
CA HIS A 151 11.35 -5.99 -14.59
C HIS A 151 10.13 -5.35 -15.27
N ALA A 152 8.95 -5.99 -15.17
CA ALA A 152 7.70 -5.52 -15.75
C ALA A 152 7.12 -4.26 -15.07
N ASP A 153 7.54 -3.96 -13.84
CA ASP A 153 7.05 -2.80 -13.08
C ASP A 153 7.95 -1.57 -13.24
N TYR A 154 9.17 -1.75 -13.71
CA TYR A 154 10.15 -0.69 -13.74
C TYR A 154 9.78 0.40 -14.75
N LYS A 155 9.73 1.63 -14.25
CA LYS A 155 9.60 2.85 -15.04
C LYS A 155 10.62 3.87 -14.55
N ALA A 156 11.39 4.44 -15.47
CA ALA A 156 12.39 5.46 -15.14
C ALA A 156 11.78 6.70 -14.47
N SER A 157 10.55 7.07 -14.83
CA SER A 157 9.81 8.19 -14.21
C SER A 157 9.38 7.93 -12.77
N GLU A 158 9.43 6.68 -12.31
CA GLU A 158 9.05 6.24 -10.95
C GLU A 158 10.28 5.64 -10.25
N ASP A 159 11.48 6.15 -10.56
CA ASP A 159 12.73 5.67 -10.01
C ASP A 159 13.43 6.68 -9.10
N PRO A 160 13.31 6.52 -7.76
CA PRO A 160 13.94 7.40 -6.78
C PRO A 160 15.46 7.51 -6.93
N ALA A 161 16.13 6.50 -7.51
CA ALA A 161 17.58 6.51 -7.70
C ALA A 161 18.05 7.49 -8.78
N ILE A 162 17.14 8.01 -9.61
CA ILE A 162 17.43 8.98 -10.66
C ILE A 162 16.53 10.23 -10.61
N PHE A 163 15.46 10.19 -9.81
CA PHE A 163 14.57 11.32 -9.60
C PHE A 163 15.14 12.32 -8.58
N GLN A 164 15.09 13.60 -8.90
CA GLN A 164 15.35 14.69 -7.96
C GLN A 164 14.18 15.68 -7.97
N SER A 165 13.64 15.96 -6.80
CA SER A 165 12.57 16.93 -6.61
C SER A 165 13.03 18.34 -6.95
N VAL A 166 12.27 19.04 -7.78
CA VAL A 166 12.52 20.44 -8.11
C VAL A 166 12.20 21.35 -6.92
N LYS A 167 11.15 21.04 -6.15
CA LYS A 167 10.67 21.87 -5.04
C LYS A 167 11.49 21.68 -3.77
N THR A 168 11.83 20.44 -3.42
CA THR A 168 12.50 20.10 -2.15
C THR A 168 13.99 19.81 -2.29
N LYS A 169 14.49 19.63 -3.51
CA LYS A 169 15.86 19.18 -3.82
C LYS A 169 16.22 17.79 -3.31
N ARG A 170 15.27 17.05 -2.74
CA ARG A 170 15.47 15.66 -2.28
C ARG A 170 15.67 14.73 -3.47
N GLY A 171 16.50 13.72 -3.28
CA GLY A 171 16.94 12.82 -4.34
C GLY A 171 18.05 13.43 -5.22
N PRO A 172 18.65 12.63 -6.11
CA PRO A 172 18.43 11.19 -6.30
C PRO A 172 18.90 10.37 -5.10
N LEU A 173 18.22 9.24 -4.84
CA LEU A 173 18.55 8.34 -3.75
C LEU A 173 19.63 7.34 -4.21
N GLY A 174 20.90 7.65 -3.90
CA GLY A 174 22.02 6.76 -4.18
C GLY A 174 22.05 5.51 -3.26
N PRO A 175 22.94 4.54 -3.49
CA PRO A 175 23.01 3.30 -2.70
C PRO A 175 23.23 3.50 -1.18
N ASN A 176 23.77 4.64 -0.76
CA ASN A 176 24.01 4.98 0.65
C ASN A 176 22.99 6.00 1.21
N TRP A 177 21.90 6.28 0.50
CA TRP A 177 20.96 7.36 0.85
C TRP A 177 20.44 7.26 2.28
N LYS A 178 20.21 6.05 2.82
CA LYS A 178 19.78 5.86 4.22
C LYS A 178 20.83 6.34 5.23
N LYS A 179 22.12 6.11 4.98
CA LYS A 179 23.22 6.58 5.84
C LYS A 179 23.37 8.11 5.74
N GLU A 180 23.23 8.64 4.53
CA GLU A 180 23.25 10.08 4.28
C GLU A 180 22.08 10.79 4.97
N LEU A 181 20.88 10.19 4.90
CA LEU A 181 19.67 10.69 5.55
C LEU A 181 19.81 10.76 7.09
N VAL A 182 20.47 9.76 7.71
CA VAL A 182 20.72 9.78 9.16
C VAL A 182 21.52 11.02 9.58
N ASN A 183 22.49 11.41 8.76
CA ASN A 183 23.42 12.50 9.02
C ASN A 183 22.91 13.86 8.51
N SER A 184 21.75 13.90 7.85
CA SER A 184 21.17 15.14 7.33
C SER A 184 20.27 15.79 8.39
N GLU A 185 20.57 17.05 8.72
CA GLU A 185 19.70 17.88 9.58
C GLU A 185 18.53 18.47 8.79
N ASP A 186 18.73 18.73 7.50
CA ASP A 186 17.75 19.41 6.63
C ASP A 186 16.75 18.47 5.95
N CYS A 187 17.01 17.15 5.93
CA CYS A 187 16.12 16.18 5.28
C CYS A 187 15.32 15.38 6.33
N PRO A 188 13.98 15.52 6.35
CA PRO A 188 13.16 14.79 7.30
C PRO A 188 13.14 13.29 6.96
N ARG A 189 12.84 12.49 7.98
CA ARG A 189 12.88 11.03 7.90
C ARG A 189 11.71 10.42 8.65
N MET A 190 11.22 9.30 8.13
CA MET A 190 10.22 8.49 8.80
C MET A 190 10.34 7.03 8.36
N CYS A 191 9.71 6.15 9.12
CA CYS A 191 9.50 4.76 8.74
C CYS A 191 8.02 4.39 8.87
N ALA A 192 7.50 3.70 7.86
CA ALA A 192 6.22 3.03 7.94
C ALA A 192 6.44 1.54 8.28
N TYR A 193 5.95 1.12 9.45
CA TYR A 193 5.98 -0.25 9.93
C TYR A 193 4.65 -0.92 9.57
N LYS A 194 4.62 -1.64 8.44
CA LYS A 194 3.42 -2.27 7.87
C LYS A 194 3.36 -3.74 8.26
N LEU A 195 2.61 -4.05 9.31
CA LEU A 195 2.37 -5.42 9.77
C LEU A 195 1.23 -6.04 8.96
N VAL A 196 1.55 -7.04 8.16
CA VAL A 196 0.62 -7.75 7.27
C VAL A 196 0.33 -9.14 7.84
N THR A 197 -0.92 -9.36 8.23
CA THR A 197 -1.45 -10.66 8.67
C THR A 197 -2.37 -11.21 7.60
N ILE A 198 -2.09 -12.41 7.09
CA ILE A 198 -2.94 -13.08 6.10
C ILE A 198 -3.49 -14.36 6.69
N LYS A 199 -4.79 -14.57 6.49
CA LYS A 199 -5.45 -15.85 6.67
C LYS A 199 -6.01 -16.28 5.34
N PHE A 200 -5.65 -17.48 4.90
CA PHE A 200 -6.32 -18.15 3.79
C PHE A 200 -6.46 -19.64 4.11
N LYS A 201 -7.65 -20.04 4.56
CA LYS A 201 -7.92 -21.42 4.98
C LYS A 201 -8.59 -22.19 3.85
N TRP A 202 -7.78 -22.84 3.02
CA TRP A 202 -8.24 -23.73 1.97
C TRP A 202 -7.35 -24.97 1.92
N TRP A 203 -7.98 -26.16 1.94
CA TRP A 203 -7.26 -27.43 1.98
C TRP A 203 -6.35 -27.60 0.75
N GLY A 204 -5.05 -27.81 0.99
CA GLY A 204 -4.04 -27.99 -0.06
C GLY A 204 -3.51 -26.70 -0.70
N LEU A 205 -4.08 -25.52 -0.40
CA LEU A 205 -3.68 -24.25 -1.03
C LEU A 205 -3.20 -23.18 -0.04
N GLN A 206 -3.44 -23.36 1.26
CA GLN A 206 -3.11 -22.38 2.32
C GLN A 206 -1.73 -21.73 2.15
N ASN A 207 -0.66 -22.49 2.36
CA ASN A 207 0.71 -21.93 2.40
C ASN A 207 1.10 -21.24 1.08
N LYS A 208 0.64 -21.79 -0.06
CA LYS A 208 0.94 -21.25 -1.40
C LYS A 208 0.29 -19.89 -1.60
N VAL A 209 -1.00 -19.76 -1.24
CA VAL A 209 -1.75 -18.51 -1.40
C VAL A 209 -1.31 -17.46 -0.39
N GLU A 210 -1.11 -17.82 0.88
CA GLU A 210 -0.62 -16.88 1.91
C GLU A 210 0.76 -16.31 1.50
N SER A 211 1.67 -17.16 1.03
CA SER A 211 2.99 -16.72 0.54
C SER A 211 2.90 -15.88 -0.72
N PHE A 212 1.99 -16.21 -1.64
CA PHE A 212 1.76 -15.42 -2.86
C PHE A 212 1.26 -14.01 -2.51
N ILE A 213 0.27 -13.90 -1.62
CA ILE A 213 -0.27 -12.60 -1.19
C ILE A 213 0.82 -11.77 -0.50
N GLN A 214 1.63 -12.35 0.41
CA GLN A 214 2.76 -11.63 1.01
C GLN A 214 3.74 -11.04 -0.04
N LYS A 215 4.00 -11.77 -1.13
CA LYS A 215 4.84 -11.28 -2.22
C LYS A 215 4.18 -10.13 -2.98
N GLN A 216 2.87 -10.22 -3.24
CA GLN A 216 2.15 -9.13 -3.90
C GLN A 216 2.08 -7.88 -2.99
N GLU A 217 1.84 -8.02 -1.69
CA GLU A 217 1.89 -6.90 -0.74
C GLU A 217 3.27 -6.24 -0.72
N LYS A 218 4.35 -7.02 -0.69
CA LYS A 218 5.71 -6.48 -0.84
C LYS A 218 5.87 -5.69 -2.14
N ARG A 219 5.44 -6.27 -3.29
CA ARG A 219 5.51 -5.63 -4.62
C ARG A 219 4.72 -4.31 -4.64
N ILE A 220 3.50 -4.31 -4.10
CA ILE A 220 2.65 -3.12 -3.97
C ILE A 220 3.34 -2.06 -3.13
N PHE A 221 3.86 -2.41 -1.94
CA PHE A 221 4.55 -1.45 -1.09
C PHE A 221 5.82 -0.90 -1.74
N THR A 222 6.62 -1.72 -2.43
CA THR A 222 7.79 -1.24 -3.15
C THR A 222 7.41 -0.22 -4.23
N ASN A 223 6.48 -0.57 -5.12
CA ASN A 223 6.10 0.31 -6.23
C ASN A 223 5.39 1.58 -5.75
N PHE A 224 4.47 1.44 -4.79
CA PHE A 224 3.72 2.56 -4.23
C PHE A 224 4.64 3.61 -3.60
N HIS A 225 5.62 3.20 -2.79
CA HIS A 225 6.49 4.17 -2.11
C HIS A 225 7.54 4.78 -3.05
N ARG A 226 7.94 4.07 -4.11
CA ARG A 226 8.75 4.64 -5.20
C ARG A 226 7.99 5.75 -5.92
N GLN A 227 6.74 5.48 -6.30
CA GLN A 227 5.84 6.47 -6.90
C GLN A 227 5.60 7.66 -5.98
N LEU A 228 5.28 7.42 -4.70
CA LEU A 228 5.07 8.46 -3.70
C LEU A 228 6.24 9.43 -3.64
N PHE A 229 7.48 8.93 -3.61
CA PHE A 229 8.66 9.78 -3.61
C PHE A 229 8.84 10.54 -4.93
N CYS A 230 8.67 9.88 -6.07
CA CYS A 230 8.83 10.51 -7.38
C CYS A 230 7.72 11.53 -7.70
N TRP A 231 6.58 11.45 -7.03
CA TRP A 231 5.48 12.41 -7.13
C TRP A 231 5.55 13.52 -6.07
N ILE A 232 6.63 13.63 -5.30
CA ILE A 232 6.73 14.62 -4.21
C ILE A 232 6.44 16.05 -4.67
N ASP A 233 6.87 16.43 -5.88
CA ASP A 233 6.61 17.77 -6.41
C ASP A 233 5.11 18.03 -6.66
N ASP A 234 4.31 16.98 -6.83
CA ASP A 234 2.87 17.10 -7.08
C ASP A 234 2.06 17.24 -5.78
N TRP A 235 2.57 16.72 -4.66
CA TRP A 235 1.81 16.65 -3.41
C TRP A 235 2.39 17.43 -2.23
N ILE A 236 3.66 17.84 -2.25
CA ILE A 236 4.33 18.42 -1.08
C ILE A 236 3.69 19.73 -0.58
N ASP A 237 3.07 20.49 -1.47
CA ASP A 237 2.41 21.76 -1.14
C ASP A 237 0.90 21.61 -0.91
N LEU A 238 0.35 20.39 -1.00
CA LEU A 238 -1.08 20.17 -0.83
C LEU A 238 -1.45 20.20 0.65
N THR A 239 -2.59 20.84 0.94
CA THR A 239 -3.20 20.77 2.26
C THR A 239 -4.07 19.53 2.39
N MET A 240 -4.40 19.15 3.63
CA MET A 240 -5.42 18.11 3.86
C MET A 240 -6.78 18.47 3.24
N GLU A 241 -7.13 19.75 3.11
CA GLU A 241 -8.35 20.18 2.44
C GLU A 241 -8.29 19.91 0.92
N ASP A 242 -7.14 20.18 0.29
CA ASP A 242 -6.90 19.83 -1.12
C ASP A 242 -7.07 18.33 -1.36
N ILE A 243 -6.51 17.52 -0.45
CA ILE A 243 -6.64 16.06 -0.50
C ILE A 243 -8.10 15.63 -0.43
N ARG A 244 -8.92 16.19 0.48
CA ARG A 244 -10.35 15.85 0.55
C ARG A 244 -11.08 16.18 -0.75
N ARG A 245 -10.82 17.35 -1.35
CA ARG A 245 -11.40 17.71 -2.66
C ARG A 245 -10.97 16.75 -3.76
N MET A 246 -9.70 16.32 -3.74
CA MET A 246 -9.20 15.34 -4.70
C MET A 246 -9.82 13.96 -4.53
N GLU A 247 -10.00 13.47 -3.30
CA GLU A 247 -10.63 12.18 -3.02
C GLU A 247 -12.07 12.15 -3.57
N ASP A 248 -12.84 13.22 -3.36
CA ASP A 248 -14.21 13.35 -3.89
C ASP A 248 -14.25 13.32 -5.42
N LYS A 249 -13.29 14.00 -6.06
CA LYS A 249 -13.14 13.98 -7.53
C LYS A 249 -12.74 12.59 -8.01
N THR A 250 -11.78 11.98 -7.33
CA THR A 250 -11.22 10.66 -7.68
C THR A 250 -12.28 9.58 -7.59
N GLN A 251 -13.16 9.59 -6.59
CA GLN A 251 -14.27 8.64 -6.50
C GLN A 251 -15.12 8.62 -7.77
N ARG A 252 -15.47 9.79 -8.30
CA ARG A 252 -16.27 9.92 -9.54
C ARG A 252 -15.48 9.50 -10.78
N GLU A 253 -14.21 9.88 -10.85
CA GLU A 253 -13.33 9.51 -11.95
C GLU A 253 -13.13 7.98 -12.03
N LEU A 254 -12.89 7.33 -10.88
CA LEU A 254 -12.73 5.87 -10.80
C LEU A 254 -13.98 5.13 -11.27
N GLU A 255 -15.18 5.59 -10.89
CA GLU A 255 -16.42 4.97 -11.35
C GLU A 255 -16.58 5.09 -12.88
N ALA A 256 -16.30 6.27 -13.44
CA ALA A 256 -16.34 6.50 -14.89
C ALA A 256 -15.30 5.64 -15.63
N MET A 257 -14.07 5.60 -15.11
CA MET A 257 -12.98 4.79 -15.66
C MET A 257 -13.28 3.30 -15.57
N ARG A 258 -13.89 2.82 -14.48
CA ARG A 258 -14.27 1.41 -14.33
C ARG A 258 -15.34 1.01 -15.34
N LYS A 259 -16.35 1.86 -15.57
CA LYS A 259 -17.44 1.58 -16.53
C LYS A 259 -17.01 1.71 -18.00
N GLY A 260 -15.88 2.36 -18.28
CA GLY A 260 -15.39 2.61 -19.63
C GLY A 260 -13.92 2.21 -19.85
N GLY A 261 -13.39 2.51 -21.04
CA GLY A 261 -11.97 2.32 -21.37
C GLY A 261 -11.47 0.87 -21.39
N ALA A 262 -10.15 0.72 -21.50
CA ALA A 262 -9.46 -0.58 -21.48
C ALA A 262 -8.93 -0.92 -20.08
N ILE A 263 -8.77 -2.22 -19.82
CA ILE A 263 -8.07 -2.77 -18.65
C ILE A 263 -6.62 -2.24 -18.65
N ARG A 264 -6.12 -1.86 -17.47
CA ARG A 264 -4.80 -1.24 -17.29
C ARG A 264 -4.22 -1.56 -15.91
N GLY A 265 -2.96 -1.18 -15.69
CA GLY A 265 -2.27 -1.35 -14.43
C GLY A 265 -1.58 -2.71 -14.28
N THR A 266 -1.27 -3.07 -13.06
CA THR A 266 -0.46 -4.24 -12.72
C THR A 266 -1.27 -5.53 -12.86
N SER A 267 -0.66 -6.54 -13.47
CA SER A 267 -1.22 -7.89 -13.57
C SER A 267 -0.33 -8.89 -12.85
N ALA A 268 -0.96 -9.82 -12.14
CA ALA A 268 -0.32 -11.03 -11.62
C ALA A 268 -0.74 -12.28 -12.42
N ALA A 269 -1.41 -12.11 -13.57
CA ALA A 269 -1.93 -13.21 -14.37
C ALA A 269 -0.82 -14.14 -14.92
N ASP A 270 0.35 -13.56 -15.19
CA ASP A 270 1.49 -14.22 -15.86
C ASP A 270 2.58 -14.72 -14.88
N GLN A 271 2.33 -14.63 -13.57
CA GLN A 271 3.25 -15.10 -12.51
C GLN A 271 2.91 -16.50 -11.97
#